data_AF-A0A958FTR5-F1
#
_entry.id   AF-A0A958FTR5-F1
#
_cell.length_a   1.000
_cell.length_b   1.000
_cell.length_c   1.000
_cell.angle_alpha   90.00
_cell.angle_beta   90.00
_cell.angle_gamma   90.00
#
_symmetry.space_group_name_H-M   'P 1'
#
loop_
_entity.id
_entity.type
_entity.pdbx_description
1 polymer ?
#
loop_
_entity_poly.entity_id
_entity_poly.type
_entity_poly.pdbx_seq_one_letter_code
_entity_poly.pdbx_strand_id
1 'polypeptide(L)'
;RLMLNKRLNKFNEIEQQLIAKTPHVAFISCRDRDAVMQQRPGIRIVPNGVDLQFWERRSNAPRNNCIVFTGVMDYRPNAEAAHYLIDELLPLLRDRVPDIEILIVGRDPSKSLCEKAEKYPQVTVTGFVEDVRDYLEQAAVFVAPIPYASGVQNKVLEAFSMKMPVLCSSAVAAGLHFEDGEKPPVRVADDPETFANSLIDLLNDDAMRAKLAAAGRDFVERRFVWGENVKIFETMLETAIAEFKAETATNSKP
;
A
#
# COMPACT_ATOMS: atom_id res chain seq x y z
N ARG A 1 -13.64 -25.51 4.80
CA ARG A 1 -13.40 -25.17 3.37
C ARG A 1 -14.71 -24.96 2.59
N LEU A 2 -15.62 -25.94 2.54
CA LEU A 2 -16.90 -25.82 1.81
C LEU A 2 -17.84 -24.70 2.31
N MET A 3 -17.98 -24.52 3.62
CA MET A 3 -18.80 -23.43 4.18
C MET A 3 -18.20 -22.03 3.94
N LEU A 4 -16.88 -21.91 3.95
CA LEU A 4 -16.19 -20.65 3.67
C LEU A 4 -16.36 -20.25 2.21
N ASN A 5 -16.22 -21.20 1.27
CA ASN A 5 -16.46 -20.97 -0.15
C ASN A 5 -17.92 -20.61 -0.43
N LYS A 6 -18.89 -21.26 0.24
CA LYS A 6 -20.31 -20.89 0.12
C LYS A 6 -20.59 -19.46 0.62
N ARG A 7 -19.95 -19.04 1.72
CA ARG A 7 -20.07 -17.67 2.23
C ARG A 7 -19.44 -16.66 1.28
N LEU A 8 -18.23 -16.93 0.77
CA LEU A 8 -17.56 -16.10 -0.23
C LEU A 8 -18.41 -15.92 -1.49
N ASN A 9 -18.94 -17.01 -2.04
CA ASN A 9 -19.80 -16.93 -3.22
C ASN A 9 -21.04 -16.07 -2.97
N LYS A 10 -21.69 -16.23 -1.80
CA LYS A 10 -22.85 -15.42 -1.43
C LYS A 10 -22.48 -13.93 -1.28
N PHE A 11 -21.32 -13.61 -0.72
CA PHE A 11 -20.84 -12.23 -0.66
C PHE A 11 -20.61 -11.65 -2.05
N ASN A 12 -19.93 -12.39 -2.93
CA ASN A 12 -19.69 -11.97 -4.31
C ASN A 12 -21.02 -11.75 -5.07
N GLU A 13 -21.99 -12.63 -4.90
CA GLU A 13 -23.32 -12.46 -5.52
C GLU A 13 -24.02 -11.18 -5.04
N ILE A 14 -23.96 -10.88 -3.74
CA ILE A 14 -24.53 -9.65 -3.18
C ILE A 14 -23.80 -8.41 -3.72
N GLU A 15 -22.47 -8.43 -3.74
CA GLU A 15 -21.64 -7.33 -4.24
C GLU A 15 -21.95 -7.04 -5.72
N GLN A 16 -22.01 -8.07 -6.56
CA GLN A 16 -22.40 -7.95 -7.97
C GLN A 16 -23.80 -7.37 -8.14
N GLN A 17 -24.76 -7.82 -7.33
CA GLN A 17 -26.13 -7.31 -7.40
C GLN A 17 -26.23 -5.83 -7.01
N LEU A 18 -25.46 -5.39 -6.01
CA LEU A 18 -25.42 -3.99 -5.59
C LEU A 18 -24.77 -3.12 -6.67
N ILE A 19 -23.64 -3.55 -7.23
CA ILE A 19 -22.93 -2.84 -8.29
C ILE A 19 -23.76 -2.74 -9.58
N ALA A 20 -24.47 -3.82 -9.95
CA ALA A 20 -25.36 -3.83 -11.11
C ALA A 20 -26.51 -2.83 -10.97
N LYS A 21 -26.96 -2.54 -9.75
CA LYS A 21 -28.05 -1.60 -9.45
C LYS A 21 -27.58 -0.17 -9.16
N THR A 22 -26.27 0.05 -9.08
CA THR A 22 -25.70 1.35 -8.74
C THR A 22 -25.14 2.01 -10.00
N PRO A 23 -25.76 3.07 -10.55
CA PRO A 23 -25.32 3.68 -11.81
C PRO A 23 -23.87 4.18 -11.77
N HIS A 24 -23.49 4.80 -10.65
CA HIS A 24 -22.16 5.36 -10.42
C HIS A 24 -21.44 4.64 -9.28
N VAL A 25 -20.24 4.13 -9.53
CA VAL A 25 -19.44 3.40 -8.52
C VAL A 25 -18.01 3.93 -8.54
N ALA A 26 -17.50 4.27 -7.36
CA ALA A 26 -16.11 4.68 -7.18
C ALA A 26 -15.30 3.51 -6.61
N PHE A 27 -14.14 3.25 -7.20
CA PHE A 27 -13.14 2.32 -6.68
C PHE A 27 -11.86 3.06 -6.32
N ILE A 28 -11.11 2.57 -5.33
CA ILE A 28 -9.84 3.20 -4.91
C ILE A 28 -8.72 2.90 -5.91
N SER A 29 -8.76 1.73 -6.56
CA SER A 29 -7.73 1.31 -7.52
C SER A 29 -8.33 0.57 -8.70
N CYS A 30 -7.59 0.54 -9.82
CA CYS A 30 -7.96 -0.26 -11.00
C CYS A 30 -8.09 -1.74 -10.62
N ARG A 31 -7.20 -2.23 -9.75
CA ARG A 31 -7.23 -3.61 -9.26
C ARG A 31 -8.54 -3.94 -8.56
N ASP A 32 -9.04 -3.06 -7.67
CA ASP A 32 -10.28 -3.32 -6.95
C ASP A 32 -11.47 -3.38 -7.90
N ARG A 33 -11.51 -2.49 -8.90
CA ARG A 33 -12.49 -2.56 -9.96
C ARG A 33 -12.37 -3.89 -10.69
N ASP A 34 -11.19 -4.23 -11.22
CA ASP A 34 -11.00 -5.40 -12.08
C ASP A 34 -11.25 -6.74 -11.35
N ALA A 35 -11.09 -6.76 -10.02
CA ALA A 35 -11.43 -7.91 -9.19
C ALA A 35 -12.94 -8.17 -9.11
N VAL A 36 -13.76 -7.15 -9.36
CA VAL A 36 -15.21 -7.21 -9.20
C VAL A 36 -15.93 -7.06 -10.53
N MET A 37 -15.51 -6.17 -11.43
CA MET A 37 -16.24 -5.90 -12.66
C MET A 37 -15.34 -5.35 -13.78
N GLN A 38 -15.87 -5.39 -15.01
CA GLN A 38 -15.29 -4.68 -16.13
C GLN A 38 -15.70 -3.22 -16.14
N GLN A 39 -14.88 -2.37 -16.76
CA GLN A 39 -15.14 -0.94 -16.90
C GLN A 39 -16.47 -0.69 -17.67
N ARG A 40 -17.30 0.21 -17.15
CA ARG A 40 -18.51 0.71 -17.80
C ARG A 40 -18.75 2.21 -17.51
N PRO A 41 -19.65 2.88 -18.23
CA PRO A 41 -20.06 4.24 -17.87
C PRO A 41 -20.53 4.33 -16.40
N GLY A 42 -20.17 5.42 -15.73
CA GLY A 42 -20.44 5.64 -14.30
C GLY A 42 -19.40 5.06 -13.33
N ILE A 43 -18.46 4.24 -13.80
CA ILE A 43 -17.36 3.74 -12.96
C ILE A 43 -16.21 4.76 -12.97
N ARG A 44 -15.68 5.07 -11.79
CA ARG A 44 -14.52 5.96 -11.61
C ARG A 44 -13.51 5.35 -10.67
N ILE A 45 -12.23 5.52 -10.98
CA ILE A 45 -11.15 5.31 -10.02
C ILE A 45 -10.95 6.64 -9.28
N VAL A 46 -11.12 6.61 -7.96
CA VAL A 46 -10.92 7.73 -7.05
C VAL A 46 -9.85 7.28 -6.05
N PRO A 47 -8.56 7.50 -6.36
CA PRO A 47 -7.49 7.08 -5.49
C PRO A 47 -7.53 7.86 -4.17
N ASN A 48 -6.99 7.27 -3.11
CA ASN A 48 -6.72 8.01 -1.89
C ASN A 48 -5.78 9.20 -2.17
N GLY A 49 -5.83 10.22 -1.34
CA GLY A 49 -4.77 11.22 -1.30
C GLY A 49 -3.76 10.92 -0.19
N VAL A 50 -2.60 11.58 -0.26
CA VAL A 50 -1.61 11.64 0.83
C VAL A 50 -1.30 13.11 1.14
N ASP A 51 -1.11 13.41 2.42
CA ASP A 51 -0.69 14.74 2.86
C ASP A 51 0.82 14.90 2.65
N LEU A 52 1.20 15.49 1.53
CA LEU A 52 2.60 15.68 1.12
C LEU A 52 3.38 16.65 2.01
N GLN A 53 2.68 17.51 2.77
CA GLN A 53 3.29 18.45 3.72
C GLN A 53 3.56 17.76 5.04
N PHE A 54 2.60 16.96 5.52
CA PHE A 54 2.81 16.16 6.72
C PHE A 54 3.88 15.08 6.49
N TRP A 55 3.84 14.39 5.35
CA TRP A 55 4.80 13.34 4.98
C TRP A 55 6.01 13.88 4.23
N GLU A 56 6.57 14.99 4.73
CA GLU A 56 7.84 15.52 4.26
C GLU A 56 9.00 14.98 5.11
N ARG A 57 10.08 14.58 4.45
CA ARG A 57 11.29 14.09 5.12
C ARG A 57 12.03 15.25 5.79
N ARG A 58 12.22 15.19 7.12
CA ARG A 58 12.90 16.25 7.88
C ARG A 58 14.42 16.11 7.89
N SER A 59 14.94 14.88 7.84
CA SER A 59 16.38 14.56 7.84
C SER A 59 16.80 13.75 6.62
N ASN A 60 17.97 14.04 6.05
CA ASN A 60 18.53 13.36 4.86
C ASN A 60 19.63 12.32 5.16
N ALA A 61 19.69 11.79 6.39
CA ALA A 61 20.72 10.84 6.80
C ALA A 61 20.13 9.49 7.26
N PRO A 62 19.60 8.65 6.34
CA PRO A 62 19.21 7.29 6.70
C PRO A 62 20.43 6.46 7.12
N ARG A 63 20.20 5.47 7.97
CA ARG A 63 21.15 4.39 8.21
C ARG A 63 21.12 3.45 7.01
N ASN A 64 22.27 3.25 6.37
CA ASN A 64 22.36 2.57 5.06
C ASN A 64 21.78 1.15 5.08
N ASN A 65 21.96 0.40 6.17
CA ASN A 65 21.49 -0.98 6.31
C ASN A 65 20.23 -1.10 7.18
N CYS A 66 19.43 -0.03 7.27
CA CYS A 66 18.17 -0.04 8.01
C CYS A 66 16.98 -0.12 7.04
N ILE A 67 16.11 -1.09 7.26
CA ILE A 67 14.84 -1.24 6.55
C ILE A 67 13.68 -1.05 7.51
N VAL A 68 12.54 -0.59 6.99
CA VAL A 68 11.35 -0.34 7.81
C VAL A 68 10.07 -0.85 7.15
N PHE A 69 9.21 -1.41 7.99
CA PHE A 69 7.83 -1.74 7.68
C PHE A 69 6.92 -1.13 8.74
N THR A 70 5.84 -0.47 8.31
CA THR A 70 4.87 0.17 9.22
C THR A 70 3.51 -0.51 9.16
N GLY A 71 2.72 -0.49 10.22
CA GLY A 71 1.33 -0.95 10.18
C GLY A 71 0.66 -1.16 11.52
N VAL A 72 -0.64 -1.50 11.51
CA VAL A 72 -1.33 -2.01 12.70
C VAL A 72 -1.09 -3.52 12.74
N MET A 73 -0.40 -4.02 13.76
CA MET A 73 0.16 -5.37 13.77
C MET A 73 -0.84 -6.47 14.18
N ASP A 74 -2.04 -6.10 14.64
CA ASP A 74 -3.17 -7.03 14.84
C ASP A 74 -3.94 -7.30 13.54
N TYR A 75 -3.71 -6.49 12.50
CA TYR A 75 -4.26 -6.69 11.18
C TYR A 75 -3.47 -7.77 10.46
N ARG A 76 -4.15 -8.87 10.11
CA ARG A 76 -3.53 -10.10 9.61
C ARG A 76 -2.50 -9.92 8.49
N PRO A 77 -2.75 -9.16 7.40
CA PRO A 77 -1.73 -8.91 6.37
C PRO A 77 -0.44 -8.28 6.92
N ASN A 78 -0.55 -7.37 7.91
CA ASN A 78 0.62 -6.75 8.52
C ASN A 78 1.35 -7.71 9.44
N ALA A 79 0.62 -8.49 10.23
CA ALA A 79 1.20 -9.53 11.09
C ALA A 79 1.99 -10.56 10.28
N GLU A 80 1.43 -11.02 9.15
CA GLU A 80 2.09 -11.97 8.26
C GLU A 80 3.33 -11.35 7.59
N ALA A 81 3.27 -10.09 7.15
CA ALA A 81 4.45 -9.39 6.62
C ALA A 81 5.55 -9.19 7.68
N ALA A 82 5.18 -8.86 8.93
CA ALA A 82 6.13 -8.73 10.04
C ALA A 82 6.79 -10.06 10.38
N HIS A 83 6.04 -11.16 10.40
CA HIS A 83 6.60 -12.49 10.56
C HIS A 83 7.50 -12.89 9.38
N TYR A 84 7.10 -12.62 8.14
CA TYR A 84 7.90 -12.88 6.94
C TYR A 84 9.27 -12.18 7.00
N LEU A 85 9.33 -10.93 7.46
CA LEU A 85 10.59 -10.21 7.64
C LEU A 85 11.56 -10.94 8.59
N ILE A 86 11.04 -11.59 9.63
CA ILE A 86 11.86 -12.27 10.66
C ILE A 86 12.17 -13.71 10.26
N ASP A 87 11.16 -14.45 9.79
CA ASP A 87 11.25 -15.90 9.57
C ASP A 87 11.91 -16.24 8.22
N GLU A 88 11.64 -15.45 7.19
CA GLU A 88 12.05 -15.75 5.81
C GLU A 88 13.19 -14.84 5.34
N LEU A 89 13.09 -13.53 5.60
CA LEU A 89 14.08 -12.58 5.07
C LEU A 89 15.33 -12.46 5.94
N LEU A 90 15.19 -12.29 7.26
CA LEU A 90 16.35 -12.08 8.15
C LEU A 90 17.43 -13.17 8.01
N PRO A 91 17.11 -14.48 7.92
CA PRO A 91 18.12 -15.52 7.71
C PRO A 91 18.93 -15.34 6.42
N LEU A 92 18.29 -14.86 5.35
CA LEU A 92 18.94 -14.61 4.05
C LEU A 92 19.77 -13.33 4.04
N LEU A 93 19.43 -12.36 4.89
CA LEU A 93 20.07 -11.05 4.97
C LEU A 93 21.27 -11.05 5.91
N ARG A 94 21.15 -11.63 7.10
CA ARG A 94 22.13 -11.47 8.19
C ARG A 94 23.55 -11.95 7.85
N ASP A 95 23.68 -12.92 6.95
CA ASP A 95 24.99 -13.44 6.53
C ASP A 95 25.64 -12.56 5.44
N ARG A 96 24.82 -11.78 4.72
CA ARG A 96 25.22 -10.96 3.56
C ARG A 96 25.30 -9.47 3.89
N VAL A 97 24.55 -9.03 4.89
CA VAL A 97 24.50 -7.67 5.44
C VAL A 97 24.56 -7.80 6.97
N PRO A 98 25.75 -7.98 7.56
CA PRO A 98 25.89 -8.33 8.98
C PRO A 98 25.34 -7.28 9.97
N ASP A 99 25.28 -6.02 9.55
CA ASP A 99 24.76 -4.88 10.30
C ASP A 99 23.34 -4.47 9.87
N ILE A 100 22.59 -5.40 9.26
CA ILE A 100 21.18 -5.16 8.89
C ILE A 100 20.34 -4.84 10.13
N GLU A 101 19.50 -3.81 10.00
CA GLU A 101 18.50 -3.42 10.99
C GLU A 101 17.10 -3.47 10.38
N ILE A 102 16.17 -4.18 11.04
CA ILE A 102 14.79 -4.32 10.62
C ILE A 102 13.89 -3.64 11.64
N LEU A 103 13.26 -2.54 11.23
CA LEU A 103 12.29 -1.80 12.04
C LEU A 103 10.87 -2.23 11.66
N ILE A 104 10.15 -2.82 12.61
CA ILE A 104 8.74 -3.18 12.49
C ILE A 104 7.96 -2.21 13.39
N VAL A 105 7.40 -1.17 12.77
CA VAL A 105 6.86 -0.01 13.46
C VAL A 105 5.35 -0.04 13.44
N GLY A 106 4.70 -0.12 14.61
CA GLY A 106 3.28 -0.34 14.59
C GLY A 106 2.65 -0.73 15.90
N ARG A 107 1.46 -0.19 16.15
CA ARG A 107 0.65 -0.54 17.32
C ARG A 107 0.13 -1.98 17.26
N ASP A 108 -0.26 -2.46 18.42
CA ASP A 108 -0.93 -3.74 18.63
C ASP A 108 -0.13 -4.99 18.15
N PRO A 109 1.20 -5.07 18.36
CA PRO A 109 1.95 -6.28 18.02
C PRO A 109 1.52 -7.46 18.91
N SER A 110 1.38 -8.63 18.30
CA SER A 110 1.09 -9.84 19.06
C SER A 110 2.25 -10.19 19.99
N LYS A 111 1.94 -10.77 21.16
CA LYS A 111 2.97 -11.25 22.10
C LYS A 111 3.97 -12.18 21.41
N SER A 112 3.49 -13.07 20.54
CA SER A 112 4.33 -13.98 19.76
C SER A 112 5.27 -13.28 18.78
N LEU A 113 4.88 -12.13 18.21
CA LEU A 113 5.75 -11.34 17.35
C LEU A 113 6.86 -10.67 18.17
N CYS A 114 6.53 -10.08 19.32
CA CYS A 114 7.51 -9.47 20.21
C CYS A 114 8.52 -10.49 20.74
N GLU A 115 8.06 -11.62 21.30
CA GLU A 115 8.93 -12.70 21.81
C GLU A 115 9.82 -13.31 20.71
N LYS A 116 9.38 -13.25 19.46
CA LYS A 116 10.20 -13.67 18.32
C LYS A 116 11.27 -12.65 18.00
N ALA A 117 10.93 -11.37 17.94
CA ALA A 117 11.88 -10.29 17.67
C ALA A 117 13.00 -10.22 18.72
N GLU A 118 12.68 -10.44 20.00
CA GLU A 118 13.66 -10.46 21.11
C GLU A 118 14.80 -11.48 20.92
N LYS A 119 14.63 -12.49 20.06
CA LYS A 119 15.67 -13.48 19.74
C LYS A 119 16.72 -12.96 18.77
N TYR A 120 16.47 -11.82 18.13
CA TYR A 120 17.30 -11.28 17.06
C TYR A 120 17.67 -9.82 17.33
N PRO A 121 18.95 -9.49 17.59
CA PRO A 121 19.35 -8.11 17.85
C PRO A 121 19.16 -7.18 16.64
N GLN A 122 19.03 -7.73 15.43
CA GLN A 122 18.76 -6.99 14.20
C GLN A 122 17.31 -6.47 14.11
N VAL A 123 16.38 -6.98 14.93
CA VAL A 123 14.94 -6.71 14.78
C VAL A 123 14.45 -5.84 15.92
N THR A 124 13.81 -4.73 15.59
CA THR A 124 13.09 -3.89 16.55
C THR A 124 11.60 -3.88 16.22
N VAL A 125 10.76 -4.32 17.16
CA VAL A 125 9.30 -4.15 17.11
C VAL A 125 8.92 -3.06 18.09
N THR A 126 8.44 -1.91 17.60
CA THR A 126 8.28 -0.72 18.46
C THR A 126 7.03 -0.74 19.31
N GLY A 127 5.97 -1.41 18.85
CA GLY A 127 4.61 -1.10 19.34
C GLY A 127 4.13 0.27 18.86
N PHE A 128 3.19 0.86 19.59
CA PHE A 128 2.70 2.22 19.30
C PHE A 128 3.84 3.24 19.44
N VAL A 129 3.89 4.18 18.50
CA VAL A 129 4.81 5.32 18.50
C VAL A 129 4.02 6.59 18.23
N GLU A 130 4.44 7.72 18.79
CA GLU A 130 3.76 9.01 18.59
C GLU A 130 3.84 9.47 17.13
N ASP A 131 5.00 9.29 16.50
CA ASP A 131 5.24 9.66 15.12
C ASP A 131 6.03 8.58 14.37
N VAL A 132 5.39 7.99 13.36
CA VAL A 132 6.00 6.95 12.53
C VAL A 132 7.12 7.55 11.64
N ARG A 133 7.07 8.85 11.33
CA ARG A 133 8.07 9.53 10.50
C ARG A 133 9.47 9.46 11.11
N ASP A 134 9.57 9.47 12.44
CA ASP A 134 10.85 9.35 13.16
C ASP A 134 11.59 8.06 12.81
N TYR A 135 10.86 6.98 12.51
CA TYR A 135 11.43 5.69 12.14
C TYR A 135 11.62 5.56 10.62
N LEU A 136 10.70 6.11 9.83
CA LEU A 136 10.83 6.15 8.37
C LEU A 136 12.09 6.90 7.94
N GLU A 137 12.40 8.04 8.58
CA GLU A 137 13.59 8.85 8.26
C GLU A 137 14.92 8.13 8.52
N GLN A 138 14.93 7.18 9.45
CA GLN A 138 16.11 6.40 9.81
C GLN A 138 16.42 5.29 8.81
N ALA A 139 15.44 4.85 8.03
CA ALA A 139 15.59 3.71 7.13
C ALA A 139 16.03 4.11 5.72
N ALA A 140 16.86 3.27 5.12
CA ALA A 140 17.30 3.39 3.73
C ALA A 140 16.25 2.88 2.74
N VAL A 141 15.45 1.87 3.11
CA VAL A 141 14.44 1.25 2.25
C VAL A 141 13.16 0.99 3.04
N PHE A 142 12.02 1.37 2.46
CA PHE A 142 10.72 0.93 2.95
C PHE A 142 10.36 -0.41 2.31
N VAL A 143 10.04 -1.41 3.13
CA VAL A 143 9.69 -2.75 2.66
C VAL A 143 8.24 -3.07 2.97
N ALA A 144 7.51 -3.67 2.02
CA ALA A 144 6.13 -4.12 2.20
C ALA A 144 5.89 -5.50 1.58
N PRO A 145 6.41 -6.59 2.20
CA PRO A 145 6.23 -7.97 1.72
C PRO A 145 4.84 -8.52 2.08
N ILE A 146 3.78 -7.79 1.72
CA ILE A 146 2.41 -8.16 2.10
C ILE A 146 1.88 -9.18 1.10
N PRO A 147 1.52 -10.41 1.51
CA PRO A 147 1.18 -11.49 0.58
C PRO A 147 -0.16 -11.27 -0.16
N TYR A 148 -1.07 -10.51 0.45
CA TYR A 148 -2.34 -10.12 -0.14
C TYR A 148 -2.72 -8.73 0.33
N ALA A 149 -3.05 -7.88 -0.64
CA ALA A 149 -3.44 -6.51 -0.43
C ALA A 149 -4.71 -6.22 -1.24
N SER A 150 -5.55 -5.32 -0.76
CA SER A 150 -6.67 -4.72 -1.49
C SER A 150 -6.48 -3.22 -1.53
N GLY A 151 -6.84 -2.59 -2.64
CA GLY A 151 -6.66 -1.17 -2.85
C GLY A 151 -5.23 -0.67 -2.67
N VAL A 152 -5.14 0.64 -2.52
CA VAL A 152 -3.88 1.35 -2.33
C VAL A 152 -3.43 1.21 -0.88
N GLN A 153 -2.16 0.86 -0.69
CA GLN A 153 -1.55 0.81 0.64
C GLN A 153 -1.03 2.20 1.01
N ASN A 154 -1.73 2.91 1.92
CA ASN A 154 -1.34 4.28 2.31
C ASN A 154 0.11 4.36 2.79
N LYS A 155 0.61 3.36 3.53
CA LYS A 155 2.01 3.28 3.96
C LYS A 155 3.05 3.38 2.83
N VAL A 156 2.69 2.97 1.61
CA VAL A 156 3.54 3.11 0.43
C VAL A 156 3.51 4.54 -0.09
N LEU A 157 2.35 5.20 -0.08
CA LEU A 157 2.23 6.62 -0.43
C LEU A 157 2.97 7.51 0.57
N GLU A 158 2.90 7.17 1.86
CA GLU A 158 3.64 7.81 2.95
C GLU A 158 5.16 7.69 2.70
N ALA A 159 5.65 6.48 2.41
CA ALA A 159 7.06 6.24 2.10
C ALA A 159 7.54 7.02 0.85
N PHE A 160 6.74 7.03 -0.22
CA PHE A 160 7.01 7.82 -1.42
C PHE A 160 7.05 9.33 -1.14
N SER A 161 6.10 9.82 -0.33
CA SER A 161 6.08 11.22 0.10
C SER A 161 7.36 11.58 0.85
N MET A 162 7.85 10.68 1.71
CA MET A 162 9.12 10.84 2.44
C MET A 162 10.36 10.54 1.60
N LYS A 163 10.25 10.43 0.26
CA LYS A 163 11.36 10.16 -0.67
C LYS A 163 12.12 8.89 -0.27
N MET A 164 11.40 7.82 0.02
CA MET A 164 11.99 6.50 0.31
C MET A 164 11.84 5.58 -0.90
N PRO A 165 12.89 4.81 -1.25
CA PRO A 165 12.73 3.71 -2.19
C PRO A 165 11.86 2.63 -1.55
N VAL A 166 10.98 2.03 -2.35
CA VAL A 166 10.03 1.01 -1.90
C VAL A 166 10.33 -0.33 -2.58
N LEU A 167 10.46 -1.38 -1.79
CA LEU A 167 10.46 -2.78 -2.22
C LEU A 167 9.23 -3.48 -1.64
N CYS A 168 8.38 -4.03 -2.48
CA CYS A 168 7.12 -4.63 -2.04
C CYS A 168 6.75 -5.87 -2.84
N SER A 169 5.72 -6.58 -2.37
CA SER A 169 5.13 -7.68 -3.14
C SER A 169 4.39 -7.19 -4.38
N SER A 170 4.15 -8.08 -5.33
CA SER A 170 3.31 -7.79 -6.50
C SER A 170 1.88 -7.42 -6.09
N ALA A 171 1.38 -8.00 -5.00
CA ALA A 171 0.09 -7.63 -4.44
C ALA A 171 0.05 -6.16 -4.00
N VAL A 172 1.09 -5.65 -3.35
CA VAL A 172 1.14 -4.22 -2.98
C VAL A 172 1.28 -3.33 -4.21
N ALA A 173 2.17 -3.70 -5.14
CA ALA A 173 2.40 -2.93 -6.36
C ALA A 173 1.15 -2.81 -7.24
N ALA A 174 0.34 -3.87 -7.35
CA ALA A 174 -0.87 -3.88 -8.15
C ALA A 174 -1.92 -2.83 -7.71
N GLY A 175 -1.92 -2.43 -6.44
CA GLY A 175 -2.78 -1.36 -5.95
C GLY A 175 -2.41 0.03 -6.46
N LEU A 176 -1.22 0.21 -7.02
CA LEU A 176 -0.70 1.48 -7.54
C LEU A 176 -0.92 1.66 -9.05
N HIS A 177 -1.52 0.68 -9.74
CA HIS A 177 -1.71 0.75 -11.18
C HIS A 177 -2.84 1.71 -11.58
N PHE A 178 -2.58 2.46 -12.65
CA PHE A 178 -3.54 3.33 -13.32
C PHE A 178 -3.87 2.82 -14.72
N GLU A 179 -4.97 3.32 -15.30
CA GLU A 179 -5.50 2.85 -16.59
C GLU A 179 -4.58 3.16 -17.78
N ASP A 180 -3.70 4.14 -17.67
CA ASP A 180 -2.75 4.53 -18.72
C ASP A 180 -1.51 3.62 -18.79
N GLY A 181 -1.39 2.64 -17.90
CA GLY A 181 -0.30 1.67 -17.91
C GLY A 181 1.04 2.18 -17.37
N GLU A 182 1.08 3.35 -16.72
CA GLU A 182 2.26 3.81 -15.99
C GLU A 182 2.67 2.76 -14.95
N LYS A 183 3.94 2.33 -14.98
CA LYS A 183 4.48 1.40 -13.99
C LYS A 183 4.81 2.15 -12.70
N PRO A 184 4.36 1.67 -11.53
CA PRO A 184 4.67 2.33 -10.26
C PRO A 184 6.17 2.23 -9.98
N PRO A 185 6.77 3.27 -9.39
CA PRO A 185 8.21 3.35 -9.12
C PRO A 185 8.58 2.54 -7.86
N VAL A 186 8.39 1.22 -7.93
CA VAL A 186 8.73 0.26 -6.87
C VAL A 186 9.64 -0.84 -7.41
N ARG A 187 10.41 -1.47 -6.52
CA ARG A 187 10.94 -2.82 -6.78
C ARG A 187 9.89 -3.84 -6.34
N VAL A 188 9.73 -4.90 -7.13
CA VAL A 188 8.75 -5.96 -6.87
C VAL A 188 9.45 -7.30 -6.75
N ALA A 189 9.15 -8.03 -5.69
CA ALA A 189 9.57 -9.41 -5.48
C ALA A 189 8.54 -10.12 -4.60
N ASP A 190 8.32 -11.42 -4.84
CA ASP A 190 7.31 -12.20 -4.10
C ASP A 190 7.91 -13.39 -3.34
N ASP A 191 9.02 -13.95 -3.82
CA ASP A 191 9.72 -15.04 -3.14
C ASP A 191 10.86 -14.51 -2.24
N PRO A 192 11.17 -15.20 -1.12
CA PRO A 192 12.18 -14.75 -0.17
C PRO A 192 13.55 -14.48 -0.77
N GLU A 193 14.02 -15.31 -1.71
CA GLU A 193 15.35 -15.16 -2.29
C GLU A 193 15.43 -13.95 -3.22
N THR A 194 14.47 -13.77 -4.13
CA THR A 194 14.44 -12.59 -5.01
C THR A 194 14.18 -11.31 -4.24
N PHE A 195 13.39 -11.37 -3.17
CA PHE A 195 13.15 -10.23 -2.29
C PHE A 195 14.43 -9.84 -1.55
N ALA A 196 15.13 -10.80 -0.93
CA ALA A 196 16.40 -10.56 -0.27
C ALA A 196 17.47 -10.03 -1.24
N ASN A 197 17.59 -10.62 -2.44
CA ASN A 197 18.50 -10.13 -3.47
C ASN A 197 18.18 -8.71 -3.91
N SER A 198 16.92 -8.42 -4.22
CA SER A 198 16.48 -7.08 -4.61
C SER A 198 16.72 -6.05 -3.50
N LEU A 199 16.54 -6.46 -2.25
CA LEU A 199 16.83 -5.61 -1.10
C LEU A 199 18.33 -5.33 -0.99
N ILE A 200 19.18 -6.35 -1.10
CA ILE A 200 20.64 -6.20 -1.04
C ILE A 200 21.15 -5.29 -2.17
N ASP A 201 20.61 -5.43 -3.38
CA ASP A 201 20.93 -4.53 -4.49
C ASP A 201 20.58 -3.08 -4.16
N LEU A 202 19.42 -2.84 -3.54
CA LEU A 202 19.04 -1.50 -3.07
C LEU A 202 19.96 -1.01 -1.95
N LEU A 203 20.31 -1.85 -0.97
CA LEU A 203 21.18 -1.44 0.14
C LEU A 203 22.61 -1.11 -0.32
N ASN A 204 23.10 -1.75 -1.39
CA ASN A 204 24.44 -1.51 -1.94
C ASN A 204 24.53 -0.38 -2.98
N ASP A 205 23.40 0.13 -3.49
CA ASP A 205 23.38 1.13 -4.56
C ASP A 205 22.60 2.40 -4.15
N ASP A 206 23.32 3.37 -3.59
CA ASP A 206 22.80 4.67 -3.18
C ASP A 206 22.16 5.44 -4.35
N ALA A 207 22.72 5.35 -5.55
CA ALA A 207 22.22 6.05 -6.73
C ALA A 207 20.89 5.45 -7.20
N MET A 208 20.77 4.12 -7.16
CA MET A 208 19.50 3.44 -7.43
C MET A 208 18.44 3.80 -6.39
N ARG A 209 18.79 3.84 -5.10
CA ARG A 209 17.86 4.29 -4.05
C ARG A 209 17.39 5.71 -4.30
N ALA A 210 18.30 6.63 -4.57
CA ALA A 210 17.97 8.03 -4.84
C ALA A 210 17.06 8.19 -6.06
N LYS A 211 17.35 7.46 -7.16
CA LYS A 211 16.52 7.47 -8.37
C LYS A 211 15.10 6.95 -8.10
N LEU A 212 14.99 5.81 -7.40
CA LEU A 212 13.70 5.21 -7.09
C LEU A 212 12.87 6.07 -6.13
N ALA A 213 13.52 6.65 -5.12
CA ALA A 213 12.92 7.59 -4.19
C ALA A 213 12.38 8.85 -4.88
N ALA A 214 13.16 9.45 -5.79
CA ALA A 214 12.74 10.61 -6.54
C ALA A 214 11.55 10.30 -7.45
N ALA A 215 11.58 9.15 -8.13
CA ALA A 215 10.46 8.69 -8.95
C ALA A 215 9.20 8.41 -8.10
N GLY A 216 9.35 7.82 -6.92
CA GLY A 216 8.28 7.63 -5.94
C GLY A 216 7.61 8.93 -5.53
N ARG A 217 8.42 9.94 -5.20
CA ARG A 217 7.93 11.28 -4.84
C ARG A 217 7.15 11.94 -5.98
N ASP A 218 7.70 11.95 -7.18
CA ASP A 218 7.03 12.48 -8.38
C ASP A 218 5.70 11.75 -8.66
N PHE A 219 5.68 10.42 -8.48
CA PHE A 219 4.48 9.62 -8.69
C PHE A 219 3.34 9.99 -7.73
N VAL A 220 3.61 10.19 -6.43
CA VAL A 220 2.57 10.60 -5.48
C VAL A 220 2.09 12.04 -5.70
N GLU A 221 3.00 12.94 -6.08
CA GLU A 221 2.68 14.34 -6.40
C GLU A 221 1.77 14.47 -7.62
N ARG A 222 1.80 13.51 -8.55
CA ARG A 222 0.94 13.52 -9.75
C ARG A 222 -0.36 12.73 -9.62
N ARG A 223 -0.42 11.73 -8.74
CA ARG A 223 -1.50 10.71 -8.76
C ARG A 223 -2.29 10.60 -7.46
N PHE A 224 -1.73 11.02 -6.34
CA PHE A 224 -2.29 10.81 -5.00
C PHE A 224 -2.48 12.13 -4.25
N VAL A 225 -2.94 13.17 -4.95
CA VAL A 225 -3.21 14.49 -4.38
C VAL A 225 -4.68 14.59 -3.99
N TRP A 226 -4.97 14.81 -2.71
CA TRP A 226 -6.35 14.90 -2.19
C TRP A 226 -7.23 15.87 -2.98
N GLY A 227 -6.75 17.09 -3.21
CA GLY A 227 -7.53 18.14 -3.88
C GLY A 227 -7.88 17.83 -5.33
N GLU A 228 -7.11 16.98 -6.02
CA GLU A 228 -7.40 16.56 -7.39
C GLU A 228 -8.30 15.33 -7.42
N ASN A 229 -8.01 14.34 -6.57
CA ASN A 229 -8.78 13.09 -6.52
C ASN A 229 -10.21 13.32 -6.00
N VAL A 230 -10.40 14.26 -5.07
CA VAL A 230 -11.74 14.65 -4.58
C VAL A 230 -12.59 15.26 -5.70
N LYS A 231 -12.00 16.03 -6.62
CA LYS A 231 -12.74 16.62 -7.75
C LYS A 231 -13.32 15.54 -8.68
N ILE A 232 -12.62 14.41 -8.85
CA ILE A 232 -13.13 13.26 -9.61
C ILE A 232 -14.43 12.74 -8.96
N PHE A 233 -14.42 12.62 -7.63
CA PHE A 233 -15.56 12.18 -6.87
C PHE A 233 -16.70 13.20 -6.88
N GLU A 234 -16.41 14.50 -6.71
CA GLU A 234 -17.40 15.58 -6.81
C GLU A 234 -18.08 15.60 -8.17
N THR A 235 -17.30 15.52 -9.26
CA THR A 235 -17.84 15.45 -10.63
C THR A 235 -18.76 14.24 -10.83
N MET A 236 -18.39 13.09 -10.23
CA MET A 236 -19.21 11.89 -10.27
C MET A 236 -20.54 12.10 -9.53
N LEU A 237 -20.51 12.72 -8.36
CA LEU A 237 -21.72 13.02 -7.57
C LEU A 237 -22.61 14.05 -8.28
N GLU A 238 -22.04 15.10 -8.85
CA GLU A 238 -22.79 16.09 -9.63
C GLU A 238 -23.53 15.45 -10.80
N THR A 239 -22.84 14.56 -11.53
CA THR A 239 -23.43 13.78 -12.62
C THR A 239 -24.59 12.91 -12.11
N ALA A 240 -24.38 12.17 -11.01
CA ALA A 240 -25.40 11.32 -10.42
C ALA A 240 -26.65 12.11 -9.97
N ILE A 241 -26.45 13.29 -9.37
CA ILE A 241 -27.55 14.17 -8.94
C ILE A 241 -28.33 14.70 -10.14
N ALA A 242 -27.65 15.09 -11.21
CA ALA A 242 -28.29 15.60 -12.42
C ALA A 242 -29.17 14.52 -13.09
N GLU A 243 -28.65 13.29 -13.22
CA GLU A 243 -29.38 12.15 -13.77
C GLU A 243 -30.62 11.80 -12.92
N PHE A 244 -30.46 11.73 -11.59
CA PHE A 244 -31.57 11.47 -10.67
C PHE A 244 -32.70 12.52 -10.77
N LYS A 245 -32.33 13.81 -10.89
CA LYS A 245 -33.30 14.90 -11.09
C LYS A 245 -34.03 14.78 -12.44
N ALA A 246 -33.32 14.36 -13.49
CA ALA A 246 -33.92 14.18 -14.81
C ALA A 246 -34.92 13.00 -14.82
N GLU A 247 -34.59 11.88 -14.20
CA GLU A 247 -35.48 10.71 -14.10
C GLU A 247 -36.75 11.03 -13.31
N THR A 248 -36.62 11.72 -12.16
CA THR A 248 -37.76 12.10 -11.32
C THR A 248 -38.68 13.13 -12.00
N ALA A 249 -38.12 14.07 -12.77
CA ALA A 249 -38.89 15.02 -13.59
C ALA A 249 -39.63 14.35 -14.76
N THR A 250 -39.11 13.24 -15.27
CA THR A 250 -39.72 12.49 -16.37
C THR A 250 -40.86 11.59 -15.87
N ASN A 251 -40.70 10.98 -14.69
CA ASN A 251 -41.70 10.13 -14.05
C ASN A 251 -42.84 10.90 -13.35
N SER A 252 -42.78 12.23 -13.29
CA SER A 252 -43.80 13.10 -12.70
C SER A 252 -44.66 13.83 -13.74
N LYS A 253 -44.44 13.59 -15.04
CA LYS A 253 -45.38 14.02 -16.09
C LYS A 253 -46.52 12.99 -16.20
N PRO A 254 -47.78 13.42 -16.10
CA PRO A 254 -48.96 12.55 -16.13
C PRO A 254 -49.17 11.86 -17.48
#